data_AF-A0A812V4I0-F1
#
_entry.id   AF-A0A812V4I0-F1
#
_cell.length_a   1.000
_cell.length_b   1.000
_cell.length_c   1.000
_cell.angle_alpha   90.00
_cell.angle_beta   90.00
_cell.angle_gamma   90.00
#
_symmetry.space_group_name_H-M   'P 1'
#
loop_
_entity.id
_entity.type
_entity.pdbx_description
1 polymer ?
#
loop_
_entity_poly.entity_id
_entity_poly.type
_entity_poly.pdbx_seq_one_letter_code
_entity_poly.pdbx_strand_id
1 'polypeptide(L)'
;MAKRRRRRRWVWAKREMARATGFFSEDEMKQRDPQLFHHLVGQYQDTTVKLSDPMQGSLSNYLLQQLERQCEDELRNEGAGTAGADCAPAPAKRQRMSDEVQAGDMEFSNEDYYDQSGDEGGAGSDDAAVRRARFLKAMRDRFVDGMERNFNYAALDEDSDLDDVVELGRDAEEKYFDAE
;
A
#
# COMPACT_ATOMS: atom_id res chain seq x y z
N MET A 1 -25.48 -18.18 -16.05
CA MET A 1 -26.20 -16.93 -15.70
C MET A 1 -25.36 -15.96 -14.87
N ALA A 2 -24.70 -16.40 -13.80
CA ALA A 2 -23.84 -15.54 -12.97
C ALA A 2 -22.67 -14.89 -13.75
N LYS A 3 -21.94 -15.66 -14.59
CA LYS A 3 -20.87 -15.14 -15.47
C LYS A 3 -21.37 -14.00 -16.36
N ARG A 4 -22.56 -14.13 -16.96
CA ARG A 4 -23.16 -13.12 -17.84
C ARG A 4 -23.56 -11.85 -17.08
N ARG A 5 -24.22 -11.96 -15.92
CA ARG A 5 -24.54 -10.81 -15.06
C ARG A 5 -23.29 -10.05 -14.62
N ARG A 6 -22.27 -10.79 -14.17
CA ARG A 6 -20.97 -10.22 -13.77
C ARG A 6 -20.30 -9.48 -14.94
N ARG A 7 -20.35 -10.04 -16.15
CA ARG A 7 -19.85 -9.40 -17.37
C ARG A 7 -20.60 -8.11 -17.68
N ARG A 8 -21.94 -8.10 -17.65
CA ARG A 8 -22.78 -6.89 -17.86
C ARG A 8 -22.39 -5.77 -16.89
N ARG A 9 -22.30 -6.09 -15.59
CA ARG A 9 -21.85 -5.13 -14.57
C ARG A 9 -20.46 -4.60 -14.87
N TRP A 10 -19.54 -5.45 -15.31
CA TRP A 10 -18.18 -5.01 -15.66
C TRP A 10 -18.15 -4.10 -16.89
N VAL A 11 -18.93 -4.40 -17.93
CA VAL A 11 -19.04 -3.55 -19.14
C VAL A 11 -19.58 -2.18 -18.76
N TRP A 12 -20.64 -2.13 -17.94
CA TRP A 12 -21.17 -0.87 -17.43
C TRP A 12 -20.13 -0.11 -16.61
N ALA A 13 -19.47 -0.79 -15.66
CA ALA A 13 -18.44 -0.17 -14.83
C ALA A 13 -17.30 0.39 -15.67
N LYS A 14 -16.87 -0.33 -16.72
CA LYS A 14 -15.84 0.17 -17.65
C LYS A 14 -16.27 1.45 -18.36
N ARG A 15 -17.50 1.49 -18.88
CA ARG A 15 -18.06 2.70 -19.50
C ARG A 15 -18.10 3.87 -18.51
N GLU A 16 -18.50 3.59 -17.29
CA GLU A 16 -18.64 4.62 -16.25
C GLU A 16 -17.28 5.11 -15.74
N MET A 17 -16.28 4.24 -15.59
CA MET A 17 -14.90 4.62 -15.22
C MET A 17 -14.21 5.47 -16.30
N ALA A 18 -14.65 5.41 -17.55
CA ALA A 18 -14.15 6.30 -18.60
C ALA A 18 -14.65 7.75 -18.44
N ARG A 19 -15.69 7.96 -17.61
CA ARG A 19 -16.21 9.28 -17.28
C ARG A 19 -15.41 9.83 -16.09
N ALA A 20 -15.02 11.11 -16.16
CA ALA A 20 -14.33 11.78 -15.06
C ALA A 20 -15.24 12.05 -13.84
N THR A 21 -16.55 12.12 -14.08
CA THR A 21 -17.58 12.38 -13.06
C THR A 21 -18.63 11.28 -13.10
N GLY A 22 -19.18 10.92 -11.93
CA GLY A 22 -20.18 9.85 -11.79
C GLY A 22 -19.79 8.81 -10.75
N PHE A 23 -20.30 7.59 -10.92
CA PHE A 23 -20.28 6.53 -9.90
C PHE A 23 -18.88 6.10 -9.42
N PHE A 24 -17.89 6.26 -10.29
CA PHE A 24 -16.48 5.95 -10.02
C PHE A 24 -15.61 7.20 -9.85
N SER A 25 -16.22 8.38 -9.67
CA SER A 25 -15.48 9.57 -9.28
C SER A 25 -14.88 9.40 -7.87
N GLU A 26 -13.74 10.05 -7.63
CA GLU A 26 -13.03 9.93 -6.35
C GLU A 26 -13.91 10.34 -5.16
N ASP A 27 -14.68 11.42 -5.30
CA ASP A 27 -15.58 11.93 -4.27
C ASP A 27 -16.71 10.94 -3.94
N GLU A 28 -17.39 10.39 -4.95
CA GLU A 28 -18.47 9.42 -4.73
C GLU A 28 -17.94 8.10 -4.15
N MET A 29 -16.80 7.63 -4.63
CA MET A 29 -16.18 6.42 -4.09
C MET A 29 -15.75 6.62 -2.63
N LYS A 30 -15.22 7.79 -2.29
CA LYS A 30 -14.86 8.18 -0.92
C LYS A 30 -16.08 8.24 0.01
N GLN A 31 -17.23 8.72 -0.47
CA GLN A 31 -18.46 8.75 0.32
C GLN A 31 -18.99 7.34 0.61
N ARG A 32 -18.87 6.42 -0.35
CA ARG A 32 -19.34 5.04 -0.21
C ARG A 32 -18.47 4.19 0.69
N ASP A 33 -17.15 4.28 0.53
CA ASP A 33 -16.21 3.62 1.42
C ASP A 33 -15.09 4.57 1.88
N PRO A 34 -15.33 5.35 2.96
CA PRO A 34 -14.34 6.25 3.50
C PRO A 34 -13.14 5.50 4.11
N GLN A 35 -13.35 4.27 4.60
CA GLN A 35 -12.28 3.47 5.21
C GLN A 35 -11.30 3.00 4.13
N LEU A 36 -11.80 2.42 3.05
CA LEU A 36 -10.98 1.98 1.93
C LEU A 36 -10.21 3.14 1.29
N PHE A 37 -10.88 4.29 1.12
CA PHE A 37 -10.24 5.52 0.65
C PHE A 37 -9.10 5.95 1.59
N HIS A 38 -9.34 5.99 2.90
CA HIS A 38 -8.33 6.39 3.87
C HIS A 38 -7.08 5.51 3.77
N HIS A 39 -7.23 4.18 3.75
CA HIS A 39 -6.10 3.25 3.72
C HIS A 39 -5.30 3.30 2.41
N LEU A 40 -5.99 3.41 1.26
CA LEU A 40 -5.31 3.33 -0.05
C LEU A 40 -4.81 4.66 -0.55
N VAL A 41 -5.51 5.76 -0.21
CA VAL A 41 -5.26 7.08 -0.77
C VAL A 41 -5.01 8.10 0.35
N GLY A 42 -5.91 8.18 1.33
CA GLY A 42 -5.92 9.23 2.35
C GLY A 42 -4.71 9.28 3.28
N GLN A 43 -4.12 8.14 3.64
CA GLN A 43 -2.89 8.05 4.47
C GLN A 43 -1.69 8.77 3.85
N TYR A 44 -1.72 8.99 2.54
CA TYR A 44 -0.62 9.57 1.77
C TYR A 44 -0.96 10.95 1.20
N GLN A 45 -2.16 11.48 1.47
CA GLN A 45 -2.55 12.80 0.99
C GLN A 45 -2.06 13.94 1.89
N ASP A 46 -1.62 13.71 3.13
CA ASP A 46 -1.22 14.79 4.05
C ASP A 46 -0.03 14.45 4.97
N THR A 47 1.07 15.19 4.82
CA THR A 47 1.81 15.83 5.95
C THR A 47 2.48 17.17 5.59
N THR A 48 2.61 17.59 4.33
CA THR A 48 3.42 18.79 4.01
C THR A 48 2.83 20.13 4.46
N VAL A 49 1.54 20.21 4.81
CA VAL A 49 0.89 21.50 5.13
C VAL A 49 0.21 21.55 6.51
N LYS A 50 0.06 20.43 7.25
CA LYS A 50 -0.69 20.40 8.53
C LYS A 50 0.12 19.99 9.77
N LEU A 51 1.43 19.82 9.68
CA LEU A 51 2.32 19.65 10.84
C LEU A 51 2.80 20.99 11.43
N SER A 52 2.18 22.12 11.07
CA SER A 52 2.52 23.44 11.61
C SER A 52 1.88 23.76 12.97
N ASP A 53 1.17 22.81 13.60
CA ASP A 53 0.68 23.00 14.98
C ASP A 53 1.53 22.20 16.00
N PRO A 54 1.89 22.81 17.15
CA PRO A 54 3.17 22.61 17.83
C PRO A 54 3.11 21.43 18.82
N MET A 55 3.05 20.19 18.35
CA MET A 55 3.62 19.10 19.14
C MET A 55 5.14 19.14 18.95
N GLN A 56 5.77 20.08 19.67
CA GLN A 56 7.21 20.31 19.67
C GLN A 56 7.92 19.08 20.25
N GLY A 57 8.37 18.22 19.35
CA GLY A 57 9.19 17.07 19.68
C GLY A 57 8.99 15.95 18.68
N SER A 58 9.93 15.81 17.74
CA SER A 58 10.12 14.55 17.04
C SER A 58 10.20 13.42 18.09
N LEU A 59 9.71 12.22 17.79
CA LEU A 59 9.86 11.05 18.68
C LEU A 59 11.31 10.90 19.17
N SER A 60 12.28 11.30 18.33
CA SER A 60 13.69 11.39 18.71
C SER A 60 13.95 12.32 19.91
N ASN A 61 13.35 13.52 19.97
CA ASN A 61 13.47 14.43 21.11
C ASN A 61 12.83 13.84 22.37
N TYR A 62 11.69 13.16 22.25
CA TYR A 62 11.07 12.47 23.39
C TYR A 62 11.99 11.36 23.94
N LEU A 63 12.61 10.57 23.06
CA LEU A 63 13.56 9.52 23.45
C LEU A 63 14.86 10.09 24.06
N LEU A 64 15.42 11.15 23.48
CA LEU A 64 16.57 11.88 24.04
C LEU A 64 16.25 12.43 25.44
N GLN A 65 15.07 13.02 25.63
CA GLN A 65 14.65 13.56 26.91
C GLN A 65 14.37 12.48 27.96
N GLN A 66 13.91 11.30 27.53
CA GLN A 66 13.76 10.14 28.42
C GLN A 66 15.12 9.58 28.87
N LEU A 67 16.12 9.55 27.96
CA LEU A 67 17.49 9.14 28.28
C LEU A 67 18.20 10.15 29.20
N GLU A 68 18.02 11.45 28.98
CA GLU A 68 18.53 12.49 29.89
C GLU A 68 17.98 12.32 31.31
N ARG A 69 16.66 12.06 31.45
CA ARG A 69 16.05 11.78 32.78
C ARG A 69 16.60 10.53 33.44
N GLN A 70 16.88 9.47 32.67
CA GLN A 70 17.48 8.24 33.21
C GLN A 70 18.92 8.49 33.68
N CYS A 71 19.72 9.24 32.92
CA CYS A 71 21.07 9.66 33.32
C CYS A 71 21.07 10.52 34.59
N GLU A 72 20.12 11.46 34.70
CA GLU A 72 20.00 12.34 35.87
C GLU A 72 19.57 11.58 37.14
N ASP A 73 18.67 10.60 37.01
CA ASP A 73 18.24 9.75 38.13
C ASP A 73 19.36 8.83 38.63
N GLU A 74 20.23 8.33 37.73
CA GLU A 74 21.44 7.58 38.09
C GLU A 74 22.41 8.45 38.90
N LEU A 75 22.72 9.67 38.43
CA LEU A 75 23.57 10.65 39.13
C LEU A 75 23.06 11.08 40.50
N ARG A 76 21.73 11.06 40.69
CA ARG A 76 21.12 11.46 41.97
C ARG A 76 21.07 10.30 42.98
N ASN A 77 21.10 9.06 42.50
CA ASN A 77 21.08 7.85 43.34
C ASN A 77 22.47 7.50 43.91
N GLU A 78 23.55 7.96 43.29
CA GLU A 78 24.94 7.73 43.74
C GLU A 78 25.48 8.77 44.75
N GLY A 79 24.63 9.71 45.21
CA GLY A 79 24.94 10.68 46.25
C GLY A 79 24.85 10.18 47.70
N ALA A 80 24.58 8.89 47.94
CA ALA A 80 24.44 8.33 49.28
C ALA A 80 25.17 6.99 49.45
N GLY A 81 26.51 7.00 49.49
CA GLY A 81 27.26 5.83 49.94
C GLY A 81 28.75 5.79 49.61
N THR A 82 29.56 6.34 50.50
CA THR A 82 30.90 5.86 50.93
C THR A 82 31.95 5.45 49.87
N ALA A 83 33.02 6.27 49.83
CA ALA A 83 34.45 5.90 49.87
C ALA A 83 34.96 4.67 49.08
N GLY A 84 35.75 4.98 48.04
CA GLY A 84 37.04 4.34 47.81
C GLY A 84 37.07 3.18 46.82
N ALA A 85 37.49 3.44 45.59
CA ALA A 85 38.43 2.58 44.85
C ALA A 85 38.96 3.32 43.63
N ASP A 86 40.27 3.56 43.66
CA ASP A 86 41.07 4.04 42.55
C ASP A 86 41.07 2.99 41.43
N CYS A 87 40.95 3.38 40.15
CA CYS A 87 41.93 2.96 39.14
C CYS A 87 41.79 3.75 37.82
N ALA A 88 42.95 4.11 37.29
CA ALA A 88 43.23 4.97 36.15
C ALA A 88 42.67 4.53 34.77
N PRO A 89 42.61 5.45 33.79
CA PRO A 89 42.27 5.15 32.40
C PRO A 89 43.49 4.59 31.64
N ALA A 90 43.29 3.52 30.87
CA ALA A 90 44.33 2.93 30.01
C ALA A 90 43.74 2.47 28.65
N PRO A 91 44.55 2.38 27.58
CA PRO A 91 44.24 2.99 26.29
C PRO A 91 43.63 2.06 25.23
N ALA A 92 43.10 2.73 24.20
CA ALA A 92 42.64 2.21 22.92
C ALA A 92 43.50 1.07 22.36
N LYS A 93 42.83 -0.05 22.03
CA LYS A 93 43.31 -1.03 21.05
C LYS A 93 42.21 -1.27 20.02
N ARG A 94 42.40 -0.66 18.85
CA ARG A 94 41.72 -1.02 17.60
C ARG A 94 42.18 -2.43 17.24
N GLN A 95 41.25 -3.37 17.15
CA GLN A 95 41.49 -4.68 16.58
C GLN A 95 40.62 -4.82 15.34
N ARG A 96 41.23 -4.62 14.17
CA ARG A 96 40.68 -5.03 12.88
C ARG A 96 40.88 -6.55 12.78
N MET A 97 39.80 -7.29 12.57
CA MET A 97 39.78 -8.68 12.14
C MET A 97 38.62 -8.75 11.12
N SER A 98 38.90 -8.58 9.83
CA SER A 98 39.21 -9.63 8.85
C SER A 98 37.96 -10.45 8.49
N ASP A 99 37.50 -10.22 7.27
CA ASP A 99 36.45 -10.93 6.53
C ASP A 99 36.58 -12.46 6.59
N GLU A 100 35.44 -13.13 6.69
CA GLU A 100 35.14 -14.38 5.97
C GLU A 100 33.65 -14.72 6.15
N VAL A 101 32.80 -14.28 5.22
CA VAL A 101 31.47 -14.88 5.01
C VAL A 101 31.53 -15.71 3.74
N GLN A 102 31.37 -17.01 3.97
CA GLN A 102 31.46 -18.09 3.01
C GLN A 102 30.34 -17.94 1.97
N ALA A 103 30.74 -17.82 0.71
CA ALA A 103 29.84 -17.81 -0.44
C ALA A 103 29.15 -19.17 -0.56
N GLY A 104 27.86 -19.21 -0.21
CA GLY A 104 26.97 -20.31 -0.54
C GLY A 104 26.44 -20.12 -1.96
N ASP A 105 27.01 -20.90 -2.86
CA ASP A 105 26.51 -21.20 -4.19
C ASP A 105 25.11 -21.83 -4.11
N MET A 106 24.11 -21.11 -4.64
CA MET A 106 22.85 -21.70 -5.12
C MET A 106 22.55 -21.09 -6.48
N GLU A 107 23.03 -21.74 -7.54
CA GLU A 107 22.46 -21.57 -8.88
C GLU A 107 20.97 -21.97 -8.86
N PHE A 108 20.09 -20.97 -8.88
CA PHE A 108 18.73 -21.14 -9.40
C PHE A 108 18.68 -20.41 -10.73
N SER A 109 18.87 -21.18 -11.81
CA SER A 109 18.53 -20.76 -13.16
C SER A 109 17.03 -20.50 -13.22
N ASN A 110 16.62 -19.23 -13.26
CA ASN A 110 15.31 -18.85 -13.75
C ASN A 110 15.47 -17.66 -14.69
N GLU A 111 15.58 -18.01 -15.95
CA GLU A 111 15.59 -17.12 -17.09
C GLU A 111 14.15 -16.61 -17.30
N ASP A 112 13.80 -15.54 -16.60
CA ASP A 112 12.63 -14.70 -16.91
C ASP A 112 12.98 -13.23 -16.67
N TYR A 113 13.44 -12.61 -17.76
CA TYR A 113 13.87 -11.23 -17.88
C TYR A 113 12.65 -10.31 -17.85
N TYR A 114 12.37 -9.64 -16.73
CA TYR A 114 11.58 -8.41 -16.71
C TYR A 114 12.52 -7.23 -16.54
N ASP A 115 12.75 -6.53 -17.64
CA ASP A 115 13.44 -5.25 -17.72
C ASP A 115 12.74 -4.22 -16.82
N GLN A 116 13.22 -4.10 -15.58
CA GLN A 116 12.93 -2.99 -14.69
C GLN A 116 13.91 -1.88 -15.05
N SER A 117 13.60 -1.15 -16.11
CA SER A 117 14.22 0.13 -16.40
C SER A 117 14.04 1.04 -15.18
N GLY A 118 15.13 1.30 -14.47
CA GLY A 118 15.16 2.24 -13.35
C GLY A 118 14.81 3.65 -13.81
N ASP A 119 13.75 4.21 -13.21
CA ASP A 119 13.52 5.65 -13.16
C ASP A 119 13.61 6.07 -11.69
N GLU A 120 14.84 6.32 -11.23
CA GLU A 120 15.11 7.02 -9.99
C GLU A 120 14.89 8.52 -10.23
N GLY A 121 13.65 9.00 -10.10
CA GLY A 121 13.39 10.44 -10.23
C GLY A 121 11.97 10.97 -10.05
N GLY A 122 10.91 10.13 -10.14
CA GLY A 122 9.51 10.58 -10.15
C GLY A 122 8.60 10.19 -8.96
N ALA A 123 9.17 9.64 -7.88
CA ALA A 123 8.47 8.84 -6.86
C ALA A 123 7.25 9.45 -6.13
N GLY A 124 6.96 10.75 -6.24
CA GLY A 124 5.83 11.37 -5.55
C GLY A 124 4.49 11.28 -6.30
N SER A 125 4.52 11.47 -7.62
CA SER A 125 3.31 11.59 -8.45
C SER A 125 2.78 10.22 -8.88
N ASP A 126 3.69 9.33 -9.27
CA ASP A 126 3.33 8.01 -9.79
C ASP A 126 2.78 7.12 -8.67
N ASP A 127 3.33 7.20 -7.46
CA ASP A 127 2.81 6.52 -6.28
C ASP A 127 1.37 6.95 -5.96
N ALA A 128 1.04 8.24 -6.12
CA ALA A 128 -0.32 8.73 -5.91
C ALA A 128 -1.29 8.20 -6.99
N ALA A 129 -0.85 8.14 -8.25
CA ALA A 129 -1.65 7.57 -9.33
C ALA A 129 -1.89 6.07 -9.15
N VAL A 130 -0.85 5.31 -8.76
CA VAL A 130 -0.94 3.87 -8.48
C VAL A 130 -1.91 3.59 -7.32
N ARG A 131 -1.82 4.38 -6.23
CA ARG A 131 -2.75 4.31 -5.10
C ARG A 131 -4.20 4.56 -5.50
N ARG A 132 -4.45 5.61 -6.28
CA ARG A 132 -5.79 5.91 -6.83
C ARG A 132 -6.29 4.79 -7.75
N ALA A 133 -5.43 4.24 -8.61
CA ALA A 133 -5.78 3.12 -9.49
C ALA A 133 -6.14 1.85 -8.67
N ARG A 134 -5.41 1.59 -7.58
CA ARG A 134 -5.72 0.48 -6.65
C ARG A 134 -7.08 0.67 -5.98
N PHE A 135 -7.39 1.90 -5.55
CA PHE A 135 -8.68 2.23 -4.97
C PHE A 135 -9.83 2.01 -5.97
N LEU A 136 -9.68 2.51 -7.20
CA LEU A 136 -10.65 2.32 -8.28
C LEU A 136 -10.84 0.84 -8.64
N LYS A 137 -9.75 0.05 -8.71
CA LYS A 137 -9.82 -1.40 -8.92
C LYS A 137 -10.64 -2.09 -7.83
N ALA A 138 -10.36 -1.79 -6.55
CA ALA A 138 -11.07 -2.41 -5.43
C ALA A 138 -12.56 -2.05 -5.43
N MET A 139 -12.92 -0.78 -5.69
CA MET A 139 -14.31 -0.34 -5.79
C MET A 139 -15.05 -0.99 -6.97
N ARG A 140 -14.38 -1.12 -8.12
CA ARG A 140 -14.93 -1.82 -9.29
C ARG A 140 -15.18 -3.30 -8.98
N ASP A 141 -14.23 -3.99 -8.37
CA ASP A 141 -14.35 -5.42 -8.11
C ASP A 141 -15.55 -5.70 -7.18
N ARG A 142 -15.70 -4.90 -6.12
CA ARG A 142 -16.89 -4.94 -5.24
C ARG A 142 -18.19 -4.66 -5.97
N PHE A 143 -18.18 -3.67 -6.86
CA PHE A 143 -19.35 -3.36 -7.68
C PHE A 143 -19.75 -4.54 -8.58
N VAL A 144 -18.79 -5.12 -9.28
CA VAL A 144 -18.99 -6.25 -10.19
C VAL A 144 -19.50 -7.48 -9.42
N ASP A 145 -19.02 -7.68 -8.20
CA ASP A 145 -19.46 -8.77 -7.32
C ASP A 145 -20.82 -8.50 -6.67
N GLY A 146 -21.38 -7.30 -6.81
CA GLY A 146 -22.73 -6.96 -6.31
C GLY A 146 -22.78 -6.49 -4.86
N MET A 147 -21.66 -6.03 -4.30
CA MET A 147 -21.56 -5.67 -2.88
C MET A 147 -22.03 -4.24 -2.56
N GLU A 148 -22.40 -3.45 -3.56
CA GLU A 148 -22.83 -2.06 -3.35
C GLU A 148 -24.32 -1.98 -2.97
N ARG A 149 -24.58 -1.65 -1.71
CA ARG A 149 -25.94 -1.66 -1.14
C ARG A 149 -26.87 -0.63 -1.78
N ASN A 150 -26.32 0.46 -2.30
CA ASN A 150 -27.11 1.60 -2.81
C ASN A 150 -27.31 1.57 -4.33
N PHE A 151 -26.99 0.46 -5.00
CA PHE A 151 -27.09 0.34 -6.45
C PHE A 151 -28.17 -0.67 -6.88
N ASN A 152 -28.98 -0.31 -7.87
CA ASN A 152 -29.99 -1.21 -8.43
C ASN A 152 -29.39 -2.16 -9.48
N TYR A 153 -28.87 -3.30 -9.03
CA TYR A 153 -28.27 -4.30 -9.92
C TYR A 153 -29.29 -5.03 -10.82
N ALA A 154 -30.58 -5.04 -10.48
CA ALA A 154 -31.57 -5.79 -11.25
C ALA A 154 -31.73 -5.19 -12.66
N ALA A 155 -31.84 -3.86 -12.74
CA ALA A 155 -31.92 -3.15 -14.02
C ALA A 155 -30.68 -3.39 -14.89
N LEU A 156 -29.50 -3.37 -14.28
CA LEU A 156 -28.23 -3.62 -14.98
C LEU A 156 -28.08 -5.06 -15.47
N ASP A 157 -28.50 -6.00 -14.64
CA ASP A 157 -28.36 -7.41 -14.94
C ASP A 157 -29.31 -7.88 -16.05
N GLU A 158 -30.38 -7.14 -16.34
CA GLU A 158 -31.37 -7.45 -17.37
C GLU A 158 -31.05 -6.81 -18.72
N ASP A 159 -30.33 -5.70 -18.73
CA ASP A 159 -29.90 -4.99 -19.93
C ASP A 159 -29.10 -5.87 -20.90
N SER A 160 -29.62 -6.06 -22.12
CA SER A 160 -28.99 -6.82 -23.19
C SER A 160 -27.93 -6.04 -23.97
N ASP A 161 -27.96 -4.70 -23.93
CA ASP A 161 -27.05 -3.86 -24.72
C ASP A 161 -25.62 -3.87 -24.15
N LEU A 162 -25.46 -4.37 -22.93
CA LEU A 162 -24.18 -4.59 -22.26
C LEU A 162 -23.57 -5.98 -22.56
N ASP A 163 -24.28 -6.85 -23.29
CA ASP A 163 -23.72 -8.13 -23.72
C ASP A 163 -22.77 -7.91 -24.90
N ASP A 164 -21.50 -8.26 -24.70
CA ASP A 164 -20.51 -8.27 -25.77
C ASP A 164 -20.67 -9.55 -26.62
N VAL A 165 -21.19 -9.38 -27.83
CA VAL A 165 -21.45 -10.48 -28.78
C VAL A 165 -20.15 -11.22 -29.15
N VAL A 166 -19.02 -10.51 -29.19
CA VAL A 166 -17.71 -11.10 -29.53
C VAL A 166 -17.28 -12.08 -28.44
N GLU A 167 -17.43 -11.69 -27.19
CA GLU A 167 -17.08 -12.52 -26.03
C GLU A 167 -18.02 -13.73 -25.87
N LEU A 168 -19.28 -13.61 -26.28
CA LEU A 168 -20.20 -14.74 -26.34
C LEU A 168 -19.78 -15.77 -27.40
N GLY A 169 -19.26 -15.31 -28.54
CA GLY A 169 -18.67 -16.17 -29.57
C GLY A 169 -17.47 -16.95 -29.03
N ARG A 170 -16.53 -16.25 -28.38
CA ARG A 170 -15.35 -16.88 -27.76
C ARG A 170 -15.71 -17.89 -26.69
N ASP A 171 -16.64 -17.57 -25.78
CA ASP A 171 -17.12 -18.53 -24.77
C ASP A 171 -17.72 -19.79 -25.42
N ALA A 172 -18.39 -19.65 -26.58
CA ALA A 172 -18.96 -20.77 -27.31
C ALA A 172 -17.88 -21.61 -28.02
N GLU A 173 -16.86 -20.96 -28.59
CA GLU A 173 -15.69 -21.60 -29.18
C GLU A 173 -14.86 -22.34 -28.14
N GLU A 174 -14.48 -21.71 -27.03
CA GLU A 174 -13.75 -22.36 -25.92
C GLU A 174 -14.48 -23.62 -25.43
N LYS A 175 -15.80 -23.52 -25.25
CA LYS A 175 -16.62 -24.68 -24.86
C LYS A 175 -16.60 -25.81 -25.90
N TYR A 176 -16.44 -25.48 -27.19
CA TYR A 176 -16.29 -26.46 -28.25
C TYR A 176 -14.91 -27.13 -28.21
N PHE A 177 -13.83 -26.37 -27.95
CA PHE A 177 -12.47 -26.90 -27.83
C PHE A 177 -12.24 -27.74 -26.57
N ASP A 178 -12.84 -27.37 -25.43
CA ASP A 178 -12.71 -28.14 -24.18
C ASP A 178 -13.46 -29.49 -24.21
N ALA A 179 -14.31 -29.71 -25.23
CA ALA A 179 -15.14 -30.90 -25.37
C ALA A 179 -14.53 -31.98 -26.29
N GLU A 180 -13.33 -31.75 -26.84
CA GLU A 180 -12.53 -32.69 -27.67
C GLU A 180 -11.45 -33.40 -26.82
#